data_AF-A0A2E3KLK7-F1
#
_entry.id   AF-A0A2E3KLK7-F1
#
_cell.length_a   1.000
_cell.length_b   1.000
_cell.length_c   1.000
_cell.angle_alpha   90.00
_cell.angle_beta   90.00
_cell.angle_gamma   90.00
#
_symmetry.space_group_name_H-M   'P 1'
#
loop_
_entity.id
_entity.type
_entity.pdbx_description
1 polymer ?
#
loop_
_entity_poly.entity_id
_entity_poly.type
_entity_poly.pdbx_seq_one_letter_code
_entity_poly.pdbx_strand_id
1 'polypeptide(L)'
;MARRSQEGTLDLFENPHPLPVGASGQDPLLEVDWAEPLLRPVRNLMTRLYEEDIRVDIYDVLVLQNVSRTFGDASPNSIYNRFNLTTSLRTWSLDGQGDGIFTAQIRANNNLLDTPTPGEASGSFSPLDIIANNTSFLINRFQFQQELLEKRVNLTIGKFNPNDLIASNLFAWDEVHQFLSGTFDGGNYPQA
;
A
#
# COMPACT_ATOMS: atom_id res chain seq x y z
N MET A 1 19.50 -17.11 15.71
CA MET A 1 19.80 -18.40 15.06
C MET A 1 19.21 -18.36 13.67
N ALA A 2 20.02 -18.41 12.62
CA ALA A 2 19.52 -18.55 11.25
C ALA A 2 18.91 -19.95 11.12
N ARG A 3 17.58 -20.05 10.97
CA ARG A 3 16.96 -21.29 10.50
C ARG A 3 17.55 -21.54 9.12
N ARG A 4 18.30 -22.64 8.97
CA ARG A 4 18.58 -23.20 7.63
C ARG A 4 17.23 -23.36 6.96
N SER A 5 16.97 -22.60 5.90
CA SER A 5 15.85 -22.91 5.02
C SER A 5 16.09 -24.35 4.57
N GLN A 6 15.12 -25.22 4.79
CA GLN A 6 15.12 -26.50 4.12
C GLN A 6 15.14 -26.19 2.63
N GLU A 7 16.09 -26.80 1.90
CA GLU A 7 16.15 -26.80 0.44
C GLU A 7 14.91 -27.56 -0.09
N GLY A 8 13.74 -26.95 0.04
CA GLY A 8 12.60 -27.24 -0.80
C GLY A 8 12.80 -26.44 -2.07
N THR A 9 12.93 -27.11 -3.21
CA THR A 9 12.86 -26.48 -4.52
C THR A 9 11.65 -25.56 -4.54
N LEU A 10 11.87 -24.26 -4.75
CA LEU A 10 10.81 -23.26 -4.78
C LEU A 10 9.85 -23.62 -5.93
N ASP A 11 8.73 -24.24 -5.58
CA ASP A 11 7.70 -24.59 -6.54
C ASP A 11 6.88 -23.35 -6.85
N LEU A 12 7.28 -22.65 -7.93
CA LEU A 12 6.60 -21.45 -8.40
C LEU A 12 5.40 -21.74 -9.30
N PHE A 13 5.26 -22.96 -9.82
CA PHE A 13 4.40 -23.21 -10.99
C PHE A 13 3.52 -24.46 -10.86
N GLU A 14 3.97 -25.50 -10.17
CA GLU A 14 3.34 -26.83 -10.19
C GLU A 14 2.19 -26.92 -9.17
N ASN A 15 2.42 -26.55 -7.91
CA ASN A 15 1.41 -26.61 -6.85
C ASN A 15 0.85 -25.22 -6.51
N PRO A 16 -0.47 -25.00 -6.64
CA PRO A 16 -1.10 -23.76 -6.20
C PRO A 16 -1.16 -23.71 -4.67
N HIS A 17 -0.62 -22.66 -4.08
CA HIS A 17 -0.84 -22.34 -2.66
C HIS A 17 -2.28 -21.82 -2.44
N PRO A 18 -2.88 -22.06 -1.26
CA PRO A 18 -4.26 -21.71 -0.96
C PRO A 18 -4.52 -20.21 -1.16
N LEU A 19 -5.72 -19.89 -1.66
CA LEU A 19 -6.12 -18.51 -1.86
C LEU A 19 -6.23 -17.79 -0.50
N PRO A 20 -5.82 -16.51 -0.42
CA PRO A 20 -5.79 -15.75 0.84
C PRO A 20 -7.17 -15.48 1.43
N VAL A 21 -8.22 -15.63 0.62
CA VAL A 21 -9.63 -15.62 1.05
C VAL A 21 -10.16 -17.01 0.71
N GLY A 22 -11.00 -17.61 1.57
CA GLY A 22 -11.65 -18.91 1.34
C GLY A 22 -12.62 -18.96 0.14
N ALA A 23 -12.37 -18.15 -0.88
CA ALA A 23 -12.99 -18.19 -2.18
C ALA A 23 -12.71 -19.53 -2.86
N SER A 24 -13.70 -20.01 -3.62
CA SER A 24 -13.67 -21.26 -4.39
C SER A 24 -12.63 -21.29 -5.52
N GLY A 25 -11.81 -20.24 -5.66
CA GLY A 25 -10.87 -20.07 -6.78
C GLY A 25 -11.53 -19.92 -8.14
N GLN A 26 -12.84 -19.71 -8.18
CA GLN A 26 -13.56 -19.36 -9.40
C GLN A 26 -14.02 -17.91 -9.29
N ASP A 27 -13.55 -17.09 -10.24
CA ASP A 27 -14.11 -15.77 -10.49
C ASP A 27 -15.60 -15.94 -10.87
N PRO A 28 -16.54 -15.28 -10.17
CA PRO A 28 -17.97 -15.40 -10.48
C PRO A 28 -18.34 -14.81 -11.86
N LEU A 29 -17.44 -14.02 -12.48
CA LEU A 29 -17.64 -13.36 -13.77
C LEU A 29 -16.89 -14.03 -14.92
N LEU A 30 -15.82 -14.78 -14.63
CA LEU A 30 -14.99 -15.45 -15.64
C LEU A 30 -14.89 -16.94 -15.34
N GLU A 31 -15.44 -17.76 -16.25
CA GLU A 31 -15.40 -19.23 -16.15
C GLU A 31 -13.96 -19.80 -16.24
N VAL A 32 -13.03 -19.01 -16.78
CA VAL A 32 -11.60 -19.34 -16.92
C VAL A 32 -10.77 -18.24 -16.31
N ASP A 33 -9.96 -18.59 -15.30
CA ASP A 33 -8.97 -17.68 -14.72
C ASP A 33 -7.71 -17.62 -15.60
N TRP A 34 -7.71 -16.71 -16.58
CA TRP A 34 -6.55 -16.47 -17.43
C TRP A 34 -5.37 -15.82 -16.71
N ALA A 35 -5.60 -15.25 -15.52
CA ALA A 35 -4.56 -14.59 -14.73
C ALA A 35 -3.80 -15.59 -13.85
N GLU A 36 -4.39 -16.73 -13.50
CA GLU A 36 -3.81 -17.73 -12.60
C GLU A 36 -2.37 -18.18 -13.00
N PRO A 37 -2.02 -18.44 -14.28
CA PRO A 37 -0.64 -18.80 -14.63
C PRO A 37 0.39 -17.69 -14.35
N LEU A 38 -0.05 -16.42 -14.37
CA LEU A 38 0.79 -15.26 -14.08
C LEU A 38 0.82 -14.96 -12.57
N LEU A 39 -0.31 -15.12 -11.89
CA LEU A 39 -0.47 -14.81 -10.46
C LEU A 39 0.09 -15.90 -9.55
N ARG A 40 0.10 -17.17 -9.98
CA ARG A 40 0.62 -18.30 -9.21
C ARG A 40 2.08 -18.14 -8.75
N PRO A 41 3.06 -17.86 -9.63
CA PRO A 41 4.45 -17.70 -9.19
C PRO A 41 4.60 -16.54 -8.21
N VAL A 42 3.85 -15.45 -8.41
CA VAL A 42 3.82 -14.32 -7.48
C VAL A 42 3.25 -14.76 -6.14
N ARG A 43 2.12 -15.45 -6.11
CA ARG A 43 1.47 -15.95 -4.89
C ARG A 43 2.36 -16.90 -4.10
N ASN A 44 3.00 -17.85 -4.77
CA ASN A 44 3.89 -18.83 -4.15
C ASN A 44 5.13 -18.13 -3.55
N LEU A 45 5.73 -17.18 -4.29
CA LEU A 45 6.82 -16.36 -3.78
C LEU A 45 6.39 -15.54 -2.55
N MET A 46 5.24 -14.88 -2.61
CA MET A 46 4.74 -14.04 -1.52
C MET A 46 4.43 -14.85 -0.26
N THR A 47 3.86 -16.05 -0.43
CA THR A 47 3.63 -16.99 0.67
C THR A 47 4.94 -17.40 1.32
N ARG A 48 5.96 -17.70 0.50
CA ARG A 48 7.27 -18.08 0.99
C ARG A 48 7.97 -16.95 1.76
N LEU A 49 7.92 -15.73 1.23
CA LEU A 49 8.44 -14.55 1.91
C LEU A 49 7.76 -14.35 3.27
N TYR A 50 6.44 -14.55 3.33
CA TYR A 50 5.68 -14.46 4.56
C TYR A 50 6.11 -15.50 5.61
N GLU A 51 6.38 -16.75 5.19
CA GLU A 51 6.96 -17.79 6.07
C GLU A 51 8.35 -17.43 6.62
N GLU A 52 9.08 -16.58 5.90
CA GLU A 52 10.41 -16.08 6.29
C GLU A 52 10.35 -14.74 7.05
N ASP A 53 9.17 -14.35 7.58
CA ASP A 53 8.92 -13.08 8.26
C ASP A 53 9.21 -11.83 7.37
N ILE A 54 9.07 -11.98 6.06
CA ILE A 54 9.14 -10.89 5.08
C ILE A 54 7.74 -10.65 4.54
N ARG A 55 7.19 -9.47 4.84
CA ARG A 55 5.92 -9.01 4.28
C ARG A 55 6.21 -8.11 3.10
N VAL A 56 5.63 -8.45 1.95
CA VAL A 56 5.61 -7.58 0.78
C VAL A 56 4.15 -7.27 0.48
N ASP A 57 3.86 -6.03 0.12
CA ASP A 57 2.54 -5.59 -0.32
C ASP A 57 2.73 -4.80 -1.63
N ILE A 58 2.05 -5.24 -2.69
CA ILE A 58 2.08 -4.61 -4.01
C ILE A 58 0.64 -4.28 -4.38
N TYR A 59 0.37 -3.02 -4.64
CA TYR A 59 -0.96 -2.60 -5.09
C TYR A 59 -0.86 -1.38 -5.99
N ASP A 60 -1.84 -1.27 -6.88
CA ASP A 60 -2.00 -0.17 -7.81
C ASP A 60 -3.41 0.39 -7.67
N VAL A 61 -3.53 1.71 -7.58
CA VAL A 61 -4.80 2.40 -7.45
C VAL A 61 -4.99 3.29 -8.66
N LEU A 62 -6.01 3.01 -9.46
CA LEU A 62 -6.44 3.86 -10.57
C LEU A 62 -7.73 4.59 -10.18
N VAL A 63 -7.73 5.91 -10.31
CA VAL A 63 -8.86 6.78 -10.01
C VAL A 63 -9.25 7.54 -11.26
N LEU A 64 -10.51 7.40 -11.66
CA LEU A 64 -11.16 8.27 -12.65
C LEU A 64 -12.17 9.13 -11.90
N GLN A 65 -12.03 10.46 -12.02
CA GLN A 65 -12.94 11.41 -11.40
C GLN A 65 -13.52 12.36 -12.43
N ASN A 66 -14.80 12.69 -12.23
CA ASN A 66 -15.52 13.67 -13.01
C ASN A 66 -16.21 14.69 -12.09
N VAL A 67 -16.09 15.96 -12.43
CA VAL A 67 -16.75 17.06 -11.74
C VAL A 67 -17.86 17.62 -12.63
N SER A 68 -19.06 17.76 -12.07
CA SER A 68 -20.23 18.25 -12.80
C SER A 68 -20.18 19.74 -13.17
N ARG A 69 -19.38 20.54 -12.46
CA ARG A 69 -19.18 21.98 -12.69
C ARG A 69 -17.72 22.35 -12.43
N THR A 70 -17.13 23.10 -13.34
CA THR A 70 -15.75 23.58 -13.21
C THR A 70 -15.71 25.11 -13.22
N PHE A 71 -14.71 25.68 -12.55
CA PHE A 71 -14.37 27.09 -12.65
C PHE A 71 -13.49 27.35 -13.86
N GLY A 72 -13.73 28.46 -14.56
CA GLY A 72 -12.84 28.98 -15.62
C GLY A 72 -12.61 28.03 -16.79
N ASP A 73 -13.62 27.27 -17.23
CA ASP A 73 -13.56 26.30 -18.33
C ASP A 73 -12.51 25.18 -18.14
N ALA A 74 -12.10 24.90 -16.90
CA ALA A 74 -11.21 23.78 -16.59
C ALA A 74 -11.84 22.43 -16.99
N SER A 75 -10.98 21.46 -17.36
CA SER A 75 -11.42 20.10 -17.69
C SER A 75 -12.22 19.49 -16.54
N PRO A 76 -13.40 18.89 -16.80
CA PRO A 76 -14.19 18.23 -15.77
C PRO A 76 -13.68 16.84 -15.42
N ASN A 77 -12.77 16.26 -16.22
CA ASN A 77 -12.28 14.91 -16.05
C ASN A 77 -10.83 14.91 -15.59
N SER A 78 -10.51 13.96 -14.71
CA SER A 78 -9.14 13.66 -14.31
C SER A 78 -8.93 12.15 -14.12
N ILE A 79 -7.70 11.70 -14.39
CA ILE A 79 -7.29 10.31 -14.18
C ILE A 79 -5.95 10.29 -13.46
N TYR A 80 -5.90 9.56 -12.35
CA TYR A 80 -4.73 9.39 -11.52
C TYR A 80 -4.43 7.94 -11.29
N ASN A 81 -3.15 7.62 -11.21
CA ASN A 81 -2.66 6.31 -10.85
C ASN A 81 -1.66 6.46 -9.70
N ARG A 82 -1.70 5.52 -8.75
CA ARG A 82 -0.72 5.41 -7.68
C ARG A 82 -0.34 3.94 -7.47
N PHE A 83 0.89 3.64 -7.82
CA PHE A 83 1.53 2.37 -7.54
C PHE A 83 2.26 2.42 -6.20
N ASN A 84 2.09 1.40 -5.38
CA ASN A 84 2.83 1.23 -4.13
C ASN A 84 3.46 -0.15 -4.06
N LEU A 85 4.72 -0.17 -3.64
CA LEU A 85 5.46 -1.35 -3.23
C LEU A 85 5.95 -1.12 -1.81
N THR A 86 5.47 -1.93 -0.87
CA THR A 86 5.92 -1.93 0.53
C THR A 86 6.59 -3.25 0.84
N THR A 87 7.73 -3.20 1.51
CA THR A 87 8.41 -4.38 2.07
C THR A 87 8.73 -4.14 3.52
N SER A 88 8.32 -5.05 4.40
CA SER A 88 8.70 -5.10 5.82
C SER A 88 9.38 -6.43 6.11
N LEU A 89 10.53 -6.40 6.75
CA LEU A 89 11.29 -7.58 7.11
C LEU A 89 11.61 -7.56 8.59
N ARG A 90 11.38 -8.68 9.28
CA ARG A 90 11.90 -8.89 10.63
C ARG A 90 13.39 -9.16 10.53
N THR A 91 14.21 -8.20 10.97
CA THR A 91 15.68 -8.33 10.92
C THR A 91 16.20 -9.30 11.97
N TRP A 92 15.59 -9.30 13.16
CA TRP A 92 15.91 -10.23 14.25
C TRP A 92 14.73 -10.36 15.23
N SER A 93 14.74 -11.45 15.99
CA SER A 93 13.85 -11.71 17.11
C SER A 93 14.70 -12.03 18.34
N LEU A 94 14.48 -11.30 19.43
CA LEU A 94 15.11 -11.58 20.72
C LEU A 94 14.02 -12.05 21.69
N ASP A 95 14.06 -13.33 22.05
CA ASP A 95 13.10 -13.94 22.97
C ASP A 95 13.02 -13.14 24.27
N GLY A 96 11.81 -12.67 24.58
CA GLY A 96 11.52 -11.87 25.79
C GLY A 96 11.97 -10.40 25.72
N GLN A 97 12.65 -9.94 24.66
CA GLN A 97 13.08 -8.53 24.55
C GLN A 97 12.37 -7.76 23.45
N GLY A 98 12.10 -8.41 22.31
CA GLY A 98 11.34 -7.82 21.19
C GLY A 98 11.96 -8.09 19.82
N ASP A 99 11.28 -7.60 18.79
CA ASP A 99 11.66 -7.79 17.38
C ASP A 99 12.31 -6.52 16.80
N GLY A 100 13.29 -6.72 15.93
CA GLY A 100 13.78 -5.68 15.02
C GLY A 100 13.05 -5.79 13.69
N ILE A 101 12.51 -4.69 13.18
CA ILE A 101 11.72 -4.65 11.95
C ILE A 101 12.23 -3.51 11.08
N PHE A 102 12.51 -3.80 9.81
CA PHE A 102 12.84 -2.79 8.82
C PHE A 102 11.72 -2.71 7.78
N THR A 103 11.26 -1.51 7.46
CA THR A 103 10.21 -1.28 6.46
C THR A 103 10.64 -0.22 5.45
N ALA A 104 10.48 -0.54 4.17
CA ALA A 104 10.63 0.38 3.06
C ALA A 104 9.34 0.42 2.22
N GLN A 105 8.98 1.61 1.75
CA GLN A 105 7.86 1.80 0.82
C GLN A 105 8.28 2.75 -0.28
N ILE A 106 8.07 2.31 -1.51
CA ILE A 106 8.20 3.09 -2.73
C ILE A 106 6.80 3.36 -3.25
N ARG A 107 6.57 4.62 -3.61
CA ARG A 107 5.32 5.10 -4.21
C ARG A 107 5.64 5.77 -5.52
N ALA A 108 4.94 5.39 -6.57
CA ALA A 108 4.97 6.08 -7.84
C ALA A 108 3.58 6.63 -8.13
N ASN A 109 3.49 7.92 -8.42
CA ASN A 109 2.23 8.57 -8.76
C ASN A 109 2.30 9.01 -10.23
N ASN A 110 1.19 8.87 -10.95
CA ASN A 110 1.11 9.26 -12.33
C ASN A 110 -0.23 9.94 -12.61
N ASN A 111 -0.17 11.19 -13.05
CA ASN A 111 -1.33 11.91 -13.55
C ASN A 111 -1.48 11.57 -15.03
N LEU A 112 -2.40 10.66 -15.35
CA LEU A 112 -2.56 10.12 -16.71
C LEU A 112 -3.23 11.13 -17.64
N LEU A 113 -3.97 12.09 -17.10
CA LEU A 113 -4.45 13.26 -17.81
C LEU A 113 -3.73 14.50 -17.29
N ASP A 114 -3.24 15.34 -18.20
CA ASP A 114 -2.69 16.67 -17.90
C ASP A 114 -3.83 17.68 -17.70
N THR A 115 -4.66 17.41 -16.69
CA THR A 115 -5.85 18.18 -16.35
C THR A 115 -5.79 18.61 -14.89
N PRO A 116 -6.27 19.82 -14.56
CA PRO A 116 -6.32 20.28 -13.17
C PRO A 116 -7.12 19.31 -12.31
N THR A 117 -6.81 19.25 -11.02
CA THR A 117 -7.44 18.27 -10.15
C THR A 117 -8.89 18.61 -9.84
N PRO A 118 -9.75 17.64 -9.47
CA PRO A 118 -11.12 17.91 -9.07
C PRO A 118 -11.23 18.99 -7.99
N GLY A 119 -10.30 19.04 -7.04
CA GLY A 119 -10.21 20.10 -6.05
C GLY A 119 -9.98 21.47 -6.70
N GLU A 120 -8.98 21.57 -7.58
CA GLU A 120 -8.65 22.79 -8.33
C GLU A 120 -9.79 23.23 -9.26
N ALA A 121 -10.37 22.30 -10.01
CA ALA A 121 -11.43 22.54 -10.99
C ALA A 121 -12.74 22.97 -10.32
N SER A 122 -13.05 22.48 -9.12
CA SER A 122 -14.25 22.84 -8.36
C SER A 122 -14.06 23.98 -7.36
N GLY A 123 -12.83 24.45 -7.14
CA GLY A 123 -12.50 25.43 -6.10
C GLY A 123 -12.75 24.93 -4.68
N SER A 124 -12.71 23.60 -4.48
CA SER A 124 -12.96 22.99 -3.17
C SER A 124 -11.85 23.32 -2.19
N PHE A 125 -12.21 23.76 -0.99
CA PHE A 125 -11.26 23.96 0.12
C PHE A 125 -10.72 22.65 0.70
N SER A 126 -11.39 21.53 0.46
CA SER A 126 -10.92 20.19 0.85
C SER A 126 -10.41 19.44 -0.39
N PRO A 127 -9.24 18.77 -0.30
CA PRO A 127 -8.74 17.97 -1.40
C PRO A 127 -9.74 16.85 -1.74
N LEU A 128 -10.19 16.82 -2.98
CA LEU A 128 -11.15 15.84 -3.50
C LEU A 128 -10.42 14.68 -4.21
N ASP A 129 -9.10 14.73 -4.23
CA ASP A 129 -8.22 14.06 -5.18
C ASP A 129 -6.96 13.59 -4.44
N ILE A 130 -7.14 12.80 -3.40
CA ILE A 130 -6.05 12.47 -2.48
C ILE A 130 -4.93 11.59 -3.07
N ILE A 131 -5.26 10.92 -4.16
CA ILE A 131 -4.33 10.09 -4.91
C ILE A 131 -3.50 10.97 -5.88
N ALA A 132 -4.01 12.14 -6.26
CA ALA A 132 -3.30 13.06 -7.13
C ALA A 132 -2.06 13.59 -6.40
N ASN A 133 -0.90 13.44 -7.03
CA ASN A 133 0.35 13.93 -6.48
C ASN A 133 1.28 14.31 -7.63
N ASN A 134 1.86 15.50 -7.54
CA ASN A 134 2.77 16.02 -8.56
C ASN A 134 4.17 15.38 -8.49
N THR A 135 4.43 14.53 -7.50
CA THR A 135 5.68 13.79 -7.33
C THR A 135 5.57 12.42 -7.98
N SER A 136 6.34 12.19 -9.04
CA SER A 136 6.27 10.95 -9.83
C SER A 136 6.80 9.71 -9.10
N PHE A 137 7.85 9.84 -8.30
CA PHE A 137 8.47 8.74 -7.57
C PHE A 137 8.98 9.20 -6.20
N LEU A 138 8.60 8.49 -5.13
CA LEU A 138 8.96 8.83 -3.77
C LEU A 138 9.27 7.56 -2.96
N ILE A 139 10.36 7.61 -2.19
CA ILE A 139 10.51 6.72 -1.04
C ILE A 139 9.67 7.32 0.09
N ASN A 140 8.48 6.73 0.31
CA ASN A 140 7.48 7.22 1.25
C ASN A 140 7.79 6.77 2.68
N ARG A 141 8.25 5.52 2.83
CA ARG A 141 8.68 4.94 4.11
C ARG A 141 10.07 4.36 3.98
N PHE A 142 10.92 4.65 4.95
CA PHE A 142 12.23 4.04 5.11
C PHE A 142 12.59 4.10 6.59
N GLN A 143 12.19 3.08 7.33
CA GLN A 143 12.26 3.09 8.78
C GLN A 143 12.78 1.78 9.34
N PHE A 144 13.42 1.91 10.50
CA PHE A 144 13.80 0.81 11.34
C PHE A 144 13.10 0.94 12.69
N GLN A 145 12.55 -0.16 13.18
CA GLN A 145 11.81 -0.27 14.40
C GLN A 145 12.47 -1.32 15.31
N GLN A 146 12.66 -0.96 16.59
CA GLN A 146 13.10 -1.89 17.63
C GLN A 146 12.07 -1.93 18.75
N GLU A 147 11.53 -3.10 18.99
CA GLU A 147 10.73 -3.38 20.18
C GLU A 147 11.66 -3.71 21.37
N LEU A 148 11.38 -3.12 22.52
CA LEU A 148 12.14 -3.27 23.76
C LEU A 148 11.19 -3.59 24.92
N LEU A 149 11.76 -4.15 26.00
CA LEU A 149 11.04 -4.42 27.26
C LEU A 149 9.79 -5.27 27.05
N GLU A 150 9.92 -6.47 26.50
CA GLU A 150 8.77 -7.33 26.16
C GLU A 150 7.77 -6.63 25.24
N LYS A 151 8.27 -5.86 24.26
CA LYS A 151 7.46 -5.11 23.28
C LYS A 151 6.61 -3.97 23.89
N ARG A 152 6.91 -3.54 25.12
CA ARG A 152 6.22 -2.42 25.78
C ARG A 152 6.70 -1.07 25.29
N VAL A 153 7.93 -1.00 24.80
CA VAL A 153 8.52 0.21 24.23
C VAL A 153 8.89 -0.06 22.80
N ASN A 154 8.51 0.85 21.92
CA ASN A 154 8.79 0.77 20.51
C ASN A 154 9.56 2.02 20.09
N LEU A 155 10.79 1.81 19.64
CA LEU A 155 11.63 2.88 19.09
C LEU A 155 11.64 2.76 17.58
N THR A 156 11.12 3.78 16.89
CA THR A 156 11.16 3.88 15.43
C THR A 156 12.07 5.03 15.02
N ILE A 157 12.98 4.77 14.07
CA ILE A 157 13.85 5.77 13.46
C ILE A 157 13.77 5.68 11.94
N GLY A 158 13.71 6.82 11.27
CA GLY A 158 13.77 6.90 9.81
C GLY A 158 12.76 7.90 9.26
N LYS A 159 12.42 7.69 7.99
CA LYS A 159 11.39 8.45 7.28
C LYS A 159 10.08 7.68 7.30
N PHE A 160 9.03 8.30 7.81
CA PHE A 160 7.68 7.77 7.82
C PHE A 160 6.68 8.93 7.81
N ASN A 161 5.44 8.65 7.42
CA ASN A 161 4.39 9.65 7.48
C ASN A 161 3.93 9.77 8.95
N PRO A 162 3.85 10.96 9.55
CA PRO A 162 3.33 11.13 10.91
C PRO A 162 1.93 10.51 11.13
N ASN A 163 1.12 10.43 10.07
CA ASN A 163 -0.18 9.77 10.09
C ASN A 163 -0.08 8.27 10.43
N ASP A 164 1.03 7.62 10.07
CA ASP A 164 1.27 6.19 10.33
C ASP A 164 1.49 5.87 11.82
N LEU A 165 1.88 6.88 12.61
CA LEU A 165 2.35 6.70 14.00
C LEU A 165 1.47 7.41 15.04
N ILE A 166 0.88 8.56 14.71
CA ILE A 166 0.22 9.43 15.70
C ILE A 166 -1.26 9.66 15.36
N ALA A 167 -1.60 9.79 14.08
CA ALA A 167 -2.94 10.17 13.62
C ALA A 167 -3.67 9.02 12.91
N SER A 168 -3.54 7.79 13.42
CA SER A 168 -4.36 6.67 12.98
C SER A 168 -5.81 6.91 13.40
N ASN A 169 -6.58 7.58 12.56
CA ASN A 169 -8.00 7.77 12.79
C ASN A 169 -8.68 6.38 12.78
N LEU A 170 -9.28 5.99 13.92
CA LEU A 170 -9.94 4.68 14.12
C LEU A 170 -11.06 4.38 13.10
N PHE A 171 -11.52 5.39 12.36
CA PHE A 171 -12.55 5.29 11.32
C PHE A 171 -12.01 5.42 9.88
N ALA A 172 -10.74 5.82 9.71
CA ALA A 172 -10.16 6.24 8.44
C ALA A 172 -8.64 5.99 8.47
N TRP A 173 -8.25 4.72 8.38
CA TRP A 173 -6.85 4.31 8.21
C TRP A 173 -6.64 4.04 6.71
N ASP A 174 -6.48 5.10 5.92
CA ASP A 174 -6.61 5.07 4.46
C ASP A 174 -5.29 5.32 3.71
N GLU A 175 -4.20 4.65 4.08
CA GLU A 175 -3.17 4.40 3.06
C GLU A 175 -3.65 3.35 2.02
N VAL A 176 -4.74 2.61 2.31
CA VAL A 176 -5.20 1.44 1.54
C VAL A 176 -6.73 1.35 1.36
N HIS A 177 -7.58 2.24 1.91
CA HIS A 177 -9.03 2.03 2.03
C HIS A 177 -9.95 3.21 1.61
N GLN A 178 -10.46 3.07 0.39
CA GLN A 178 -11.80 3.46 -0.08
C GLN A 178 -12.19 4.93 -0.24
N PHE A 179 -11.53 5.92 0.37
CA PHE A 179 -12.02 7.30 0.29
C PHE A 179 -11.18 8.20 -0.61
N LEU A 180 -11.79 8.64 -1.71
CA LEU A 180 -11.16 9.53 -2.68
C LEU A 180 -10.95 10.96 -2.15
N SER A 181 -11.66 11.34 -1.09
CA SER A 181 -11.65 12.67 -0.50
C SER A 181 -10.81 12.70 0.79
N GLY A 182 -9.89 13.67 0.88
CA GLY A 182 -8.98 13.81 2.02
C GLY A 182 -9.63 14.13 3.36
N THR A 183 -10.89 14.56 3.37
CA THR A 183 -11.68 14.70 4.60
C THR A 183 -11.88 13.36 5.32
N PHE A 184 -11.74 12.24 4.60
CA PHE A 184 -11.96 10.88 5.12
C PHE A 184 -10.70 10.00 5.10
N ASP A 185 -9.51 10.57 4.85
CA ASP A 185 -8.22 9.83 4.77
C ASP A 185 -7.47 9.73 6.11
N GLY A 186 -8.08 10.25 7.19
CA GLY A 186 -7.52 10.11 8.53
C GLY A 186 -6.47 11.15 8.93
N GLY A 187 -6.11 12.10 8.07
CA GLY A 187 -5.15 13.16 8.39
C GLY A 187 -5.51 14.51 7.78
N ASN A 188 -6.52 15.18 8.33
CA ASN A 188 -6.88 16.53 7.89
C ASN A 188 -5.94 17.56 8.53
N TYR A 189 -4.75 17.73 7.96
CA TYR A 189 -3.94 18.92 8.20
C TYR A 189 -4.12 19.89 7.03
N PRO A 190 -4.32 21.20 7.27
CA PRO A 190 -4.31 22.18 6.20
C PRO A 190 -2.98 22.05 5.46
N GLN A 191 -3.02 21.64 4.20
CA GLN A 191 -1.87 21.77 3.31
C GLN A 191 -1.66 23.28 3.13
N ALA A 192 -0.48 23.75 3.50
CA ALA A 192 -0.07 25.14 3.33
C ALA A 192 0.20 25.45 1.86
#